data_AF-A0A202FFR0-F1
#
_entry.id   AF-A0A202FFR0-F1
#
_cell.length_a   1.000
_cell.length_b   1.000
_cell.length_c   1.000
_cell.angle_alpha   90.00
_cell.angle_beta   90.00
_cell.angle_gamma   90.00
#
_symmetry.space_group_name_H-M   'P 1'
#
loop_
_entity.id
_entity.type
_entity.pdbx_description
1 polymer ?
#
loop_
_entity_poly.entity_id
_entity_poly.type
_entity_poly.pdbx_seq_one_letter_code
_entity_poly.pdbx_strand_id
1 'polypeptide(L)'
;MGRAAGMIRNATAQAMNRTRLQDLELSHVKKYKCVSLVSPTTCVDCDALDGQVFNVEDVEEGVSFPLMHYNCQCIVIEVNDNDDWDTS
;
A
#
# COMPACT_ATOMS: atom_id res chain seq x y z
N MET A 1 7.60 -11.01 -21.68
CA MET A 1 6.39 -10.22 -21.99
C MET A 1 6.81 -8.87 -22.56
N GLY A 2 6.11 -8.32 -23.55
CA GLY A 2 6.48 -7.04 -24.18
C GLY A 2 6.24 -5.83 -23.26
N ARG A 3 7.01 -4.73 -23.46
CA ARG A 3 6.95 -3.51 -22.63
C ARG A 3 5.54 -2.92 -22.50
N ALA A 4 4.73 -3.01 -23.56
CA ALA A 4 3.35 -2.53 -23.56
C ALA A 4 2.47 -3.25 -22.51
N ALA A 5 2.59 -4.57 -22.40
CA ALA A 5 1.83 -5.34 -21.41
C ALA A 5 2.22 -4.98 -19.98
N GLY A 6 3.52 -4.71 -19.74
CA GLY A 6 4.01 -4.25 -18.43
C GLY A 6 3.44 -2.90 -18.01
N MET A 7 3.37 -1.94 -18.94
CA MET A 7 2.78 -0.61 -18.66
C MET A 7 1.29 -0.71 -18.31
N ILE A 8 0.52 -1.51 -19.05
CA ILE A 8 -0.90 -1.72 -18.76
C ILE A 8 -1.09 -2.29 -17.35
N ARG A 9 -0.31 -3.32 -16.99
CA ARG A 9 -0.40 -3.95 -15.67
C ARG A 9 -0.02 -3.00 -14.54
N ASN A 10 1.01 -2.17 -14.73
CA ASN A 10 1.36 -1.14 -13.75
C ASN A 10 0.24 -0.11 -13.59
N ALA A 11 -0.33 0.38 -14.67
CA ALA A 11 -1.45 1.32 -14.61
C ALA A 11 -2.67 0.72 -13.90
N THR A 12 -2.99 -0.55 -14.17
CA THR A 12 -4.06 -1.27 -13.47
C THR A 12 -3.77 -1.43 -11.97
N ALA A 13 -2.53 -1.79 -11.61
CA ALA A 13 -2.14 -1.93 -10.21
C ALA A 13 -2.26 -0.59 -9.46
N GLN A 14 -1.82 0.52 -10.06
CA GLN A 14 -1.99 1.86 -9.50
C GLN A 14 -3.46 2.24 -9.33
N ALA A 15 -4.33 1.92 -10.30
CA ALA A 15 -5.77 2.18 -10.20
C ALA A 15 -6.41 1.40 -9.03
N MET A 16 -6.07 0.11 -8.88
CA MET A 16 -6.55 -0.70 -7.74
C MET A 16 -6.04 -0.17 -6.40
N ASN A 17 -4.84 0.38 -6.38
CA ASN A 17 -4.25 0.95 -5.18
C ASN A 17 -5.00 2.21 -4.72
N ARG A 18 -5.43 3.05 -5.67
CA ARG A 18 -6.30 4.21 -5.39
C ARG A 18 -7.65 3.80 -4.82
N THR A 19 -8.25 2.73 -5.34
CA THR A 19 -9.49 2.20 -4.78
C THR A 19 -9.31 1.75 -3.34
N ARG A 20 -8.17 1.14 -2.99
CA ARG A 20 -7.87 0.80 -1.59
C ARG A 20 -7.82 2.01 -0.66
N LEU A 21 -7.26 3.14 -1.11
CA LEU A 21 -7.28 4.38 -0.33
C LEU A 21 -8.70 4.86 -0.10
N GLN A 22 -9.53 4.86 -1.16
CA GLN A 22 -10.94 5.22 -1.05
C GLN A 22 -11.69 4.29 -0.10
N ASP A 23 -11.39 2.99 -0.11
CA ASP A 23 -12.00 2.03 0.82
C ASP A 23 -11.61 2.32 2.28
N LEU A 24 -10.36 2.73 2.54
CA LEU A 24 -9.90 3.13 3.88
C LEU A 24 -10.61 4.42 4.35
N GLU A 25 -10.75 5.40 3.46
CA GLU A 25 -11.50 6.64 3.74
C GLU A 25 -12.99 6.35 4.04
N LEU A 26 -13.63 5.50 3.23
CA LEU A 26 -15.03 5.10 3.41
C LEU A 26 -15.25 4.28 4.69
N SER A 27 -14.26 3.47 5.08
CA SER A 27 -14.29 2.67 6.30
C SER A 27 -13.96 3.49 7.56
N HIS A 28 -13.73 4.80 7.42
CA HIS A 28 -13.33 5.71 8.51
C HIS A 28 -12.07 5.24 9.26
N VAL A 29 -11.18 4.54 8.56
CA VAL A 29 -9.88 4.13 9.10
C VAL A 29 -9.01 5.37 9.24
N LYS A 30 -8.43 5.59 10.42
CA LYS A 30 -7.61 6.79 10.69
C LYS A 30 -6.17 6.63 10.24
N LYS A 31 -5.64 5.41 10.36
CA LYS A 31 -4.23 5.09 10.10
C LYS A 31 -4.10 3.81 9.30
N TYR A 32 -3.10 3.78 8.43
CA TYR A 32 -2.73 2.59 7.68
C TYR A 32 -1.24 2.33 7.82
N LYS A 33 -0.85 1.06 7.67
CA LYS A 33 0.54 0.62 7.66
C LYS A 33 0.88 0.04 6.31
N CYS A 34 1.99 0.48 5.75
CA CYS A 34 2.56 -0.15 4.57
C CYS A 34 3.40 -1.35 5.02
N VAL A 35 3.11 -2.53 4.48
CA VAL A 35 3.85 -3.77 4.77
C VAL A 35 4.42 -4.30 3.46
N SER A 36 5.74 -4.42 3.42
CA SER A 36 6.48 -5.02 2.34
C SER A 36 6.81 -6.46 2.69
N LEU A 37 6.94 -7.33 1.68
CA LEU A 37 7.44 -8.70 1.89
C LEU A 37 8.94 -8.71 2.29
N VAL A 38 9.69 -7.62 2.03
CA VAL A 38 11.14 -7.52 2.26
C VAL A 38 11.89 -8.70 1.62
N SER A 39 11.67 -8.89 0.31
CA SER A 39 12.37 -9.89 -0.51
C SER A 39 13.59 -9.29 -1.21
N PRO A 40 14.54 -10.10 -1.70
CA PRO A 40 15.63 -9.61 -2.55
C PRO A 40 15.17 -8.90 -3.83
N THR A 41 13.91 -9.12 -4.23
CA THR A 41 13.27 -8.49 -5.40
C THR A 41 12.42 -7.28 -5.05
N THR A 42 12.35 -6.92 -3.77
CA THR A 42 11.59 -5.76 -3.29
C THR A 42 12.26 -4.47 -3.77
N CYS A 43 11.44 -3.51 -4.18
CA CYS A 43 11.92 -2.20 -4.62
C CYS A 43 12.45 -1.39 -3.42
N VAL A 44 13.48 -0.56 -3.61
CA VAL A 44 14.08 0.24 -2.52
C VAL A 44 13.03 1.13 -1.84
N ASP A 45 12.11 1.71 -2.61
CA ASP A 45 11.04 2.56 -2.08
C ASP A 45 10.06 1.77 -1.19
N CYS A 46 9.77 0.54 -1.59
CA CYS A 46 8.88 -0.38 -0.91
C CYS A 46 9.49 -0.88 0.40
N ASP A 47 10.80 -1.13 0.40
CA ASP A 47 11.57 -1.54 1.56
C ASP A 47 11.68 -0.39 2.58
N ALA A 48 11.91 0.83 2.11
CA ALA A 48 11.95 2.02 2.95
C ALA A 48 10.62 2.28 3.66
N LEU A 49 9.49 1.99 3.01
CA LEU A 49 8.15 2.18 3.55
C LEU A 49 7.67 1.01 4.42
N ASP A 50 8.45 -0.07 4.55
CA ASP A 50 8.05 -1.21 5.36
C ASP A 50 7.88 -0.83 6.83
N GLY A 51 6.73 -1.16 7.38
CA GLY A 51 6.42 -0.94 8.78
C GLY A 51 5.96 0.47 9.14
N GLN A 52 6.04 1.44 8.22
CA GLN A 52 5.65 2.81 8.48
C GLN A 52 4.14 2.96 8.57
N VAL A 53 3.68 3.72 9.56
CA VAL A 53 2.27 4.03 9.81
C VAL A 53 2.01 5.48 9.40
N PHE A 54 0.99 5.67 8.56
CA PHE A 54 0.59 6.97 8.04
C PHE A 54 -0.88 7.24 8.37
N ASN A 55 -1.25 8.52 8.48
CA ASN A 55 -2.64 8.92 8.58
C ASN A 55 -3.31 8.85 7.20
N VAL A 56 -4.57 8.42 7.15
CA VAL A 56 -5.36 8.40 5.90
C VAL A 56 -5.63 9.82 5.38
N GLU A 57 -5.78 10.80 6.27
CA GLU A 57 -6.01 12.21 5.90
C GLU A 57 -4.79 12.88 5.26
N ASP A 58 -3.58 12.40 5.57
CA ASP A 58 -2.30 12.95 5.10
C ASP A 58 -1.71 12.14 3.92
N VAL A 59 -2.55 11.46 3.15
CA VAL A 59 -2.09 10.58 2.06
C VAL A 59 -1.50 11.40 0.91
N GLU A 60 -0.23 11.16 0.61
CA GLU A 60 0.45 11.62 -0.60
C GLU A 60 0.88 10.42 -1.47
N GLU A 61 0.31 10.33 -2.68
CA GLU A 61 0.68 9.30 -3.66
C GLU A 61 2.17 9.40 -4.02
N GLY A 62 2.90 8.30 -3.86
CA GLY A 62 4.33 8.21 -4.13
C GLY A 62 5.24 8.64 -2.98
N VAL A 63 4.69 9.18 -1.87
CA VAL A 63 5.45 9.54 -0.66
C VAL A 63 5.03 8.67 0.53
N SER A 64 3.78 8.80 0.98
CA SER A 64 3.24 8.00 2.09
C SER A 64 2.54 6.73 1.58
N PHE A 65 2.05 6.78 0.33
CA PHE A 65 1.37 5.66 -0.30
C PHE A 65 2.14 5.22 -1.54
N PRO A 66 2.81 4.05 -1.51
CA PRO A 66 3.64 3.63 -2.62
C PRO A 66 2.79 3.36 -3.86
N LEU A 67 3.24 3.81 -5.02
CA LEU A 67 2.65 3.39 -6.29
C LEU A 67 3.02 1.93 -6.53
N MET A 68 2.14 1.03 -6.09
CA MET A 68 2.30 -0.42 -6.23
C MET A 68 2.48 -0.81 -7.70
N HIS A 69 3.66 -1.29 -8.05
CA HIS A 69 3.91 -1.93 -9.33
C HIS A 69 3.26 -3.32 -9.37
N TYR A 70 2.94 -3.83 -10.56
CA TYR A 70 2.20 -5.11 -10.68
C TYR A 70 2.90 -6.32 -10.05
N ASN A 71 4.20 -6.22 -9.80
CA ASN A 71 5.03 -7.28 -9.23
C ASN A 71 5.48 -6.97 -7.78
N CYS A 72 5.01 -5.85 -7.19
CA CYS A 72 5.22 -5.56 -5.76
C CYS A 72 4.42 -6.59 -4.96
N GLN A 73 5.06 -7.17 -3.95
CA GLN A 73 4.40 -8.04 -2.96
C GLN A 73 4.11 -7.24 -1.69
N CYS A 74 3.69 -6.00 -1.88
CA CYS A 74 3.55 -5.01 -0.83
C CYS A 74 2.05 -4.74 -0.65
N ILE A 75 1.62 -4.61 0.60
CA ILE A 75 0.21 -4.45 0.96
C ILE A 75 0.06 -3.27 1.91
N VAL A 76 -1.16 -2.74 1.94
CA VAL A 76 -1.55 -1.73 2.92
C VAL A 76 -2.59 -2.36 3.82
N ILE A 77 -2.36 -2.26 5.12
CA ILE A 77 -3.25 -2.78 6.16
C ILE A 77 -3.77 -1.61 7.00
N GLU A 78 -5.00 -1.74 7.45
CA GLU A 78 -5.58 -0.81 8.44
C GLU A 78 -4.88 -0.98 9.79
N VAL A 79 -4.68 0.12 10.49
CA VAL A 79 -4.21 0.13 11.87
C VAL A 79 -5.33 0.71 12.73
N ASN A 80 -5.91 -0.14 13.57
CA ASN A 80 -6.84 0.30 14.58
C ASN A 80 -6.07 0.69 15.84
N ASP A 81 -6.34 1.87 16.40
CA ASP A 81 -5.76 2.28 17.69
C ASP A 81 -6.34 1.46 18.86
N ASN A 82 -7.49 0.79 18.67
CA ASN A 82 -8.03 -0.19 19.61
C ASN A 82 -7.52 -1.59 19.25
N ASP A 83 -6.59 -2.06 20.06
CA ASP A 83 -5.87 -3.34 20.00
C ASP A 83 -6.74 -4.57 20.35
N ASP A 84 -8.05 -4.54 20.04
CA ASP A 84 -9.02 -5.56 20.48
C ASP A 84 -9.05 -6.81 19.58
N TRP A 85 -8.22 -6.88 18.53
CA TRP A 85 -8.18 -8.05 17.62
C TRP A 85 -7.01 -9.02 17.90
N ASP A 86 -5.99 -8.62 18.67
CA ASP A 86 -4.84 -9.48 19.00
C ASP A 86 -5.03 -10.31 20.29
N THR A 87 -6.24 -10.28 20.90
CA THR A 87 -6.54 -11.00 22.16
C THR A 87 -7.77 -11.94 22.13
N SER A 88 -8.21 -12.43 20.96
CA SER A 88 -9.29 -13.44 20.89
C SER A 88 -8.79 -14.84 20.53
#